data_AF-A0A4U7N5P2-F1
#
_entry.id   AF-A0A4U7N5P2-F1
#
_cell.length_a   1.000
_cell.length_b   1.000
_cell.length_c   1.000
_cell.angle_alpha   90.00
_cell.angle_beta   90.00
_cell.angle_gamma   90.00
#
_symmetry.space_group_name_H-M   'P 1'
#
loop_
_entity.id
_entity.type
_entity.pdbx_description
1 polymer ?
#
loop_
_entity_poly.entity_id
_entity_poly.type
_entity_poly.pdbx_seq_one_letter_code
_entity_poly.pdbx_strand_id
1 'polypeptide(L)'
;MTMQAARIWYAPGSRTVSLDFLYKRLTGLLGCTVAHTEWVLGETRIPQLHVTAPVSMLIQIANHDDVAAEAIEFASFIESNSGPSSASAKMRTCTRRLEIGAPDDAGTSSKDGTVVIGPTALDPADPATHRILVGLTSGLDGVFEDNVNGRLIVTPRKPKGLLARLLRR
;
A
#
# COMPACT_ATOMS: atom_id res chain seq x y z
N MET A 1 -12.47 -10.73 5.11
CA MET A 1 -11.67 -9.61 4.54
C MET A 1 -10.92 -8.97 5.68
N THR A 2 -9.59 -8.88 5.57
CA THR A 2 -8.77 -8.08 6.49
C THR A 2 -9.10 -6.59 6.28
N MET A 3 -9.19 -5.85 7.38
CA MET A 3 -9.44 -4.42 7.32
C MET A 3 -8.17 -3.73 6.82
N GLN A 4 -8.29 -2.95 5.73
CA GLN A 4 -7.15 -2.24 5.17
C GLN A 4 -7.14 -0.83 5.74
N ALA A 5 -6.23 -0.56 6.68
CA ALA A 5 -5.98 0.78 7.20
C ALA A 5 -5.42 1.72 6.12
N ALA A 6 -4.66 1.17 5.17
CA ALA A 6 -4.05 1.94 4.09
C ALA A 6 -3.94 1.13 2.80
N ARG A 7 -3.89 1.85 1.68
CA ARG A 7 -3.55 1.31 0.36
C ARG A 7 -2.45 2.13 -0.29
N ILE A 8 -1.56 1.47 -1.02
CA ILE A 8 -0.57 2.15 -1.86
C ILE A 8 -0.77 1.69 -3.30
N TRP A 9 -1.35 2.56 -4.11
CA TRP A 9 -1.61 2.33 -5.52
C TRP A 9 -0.36 2.63 -6.34
N TYR A 10 -0.03 1.78 -7.30
CA TYR A 10 1.12 2.01 -8.17
C TYR A 10 0.95 1.43 -9.57
N ALA A 11 1.63 2.06 -10.51
CA ALA A 11 1.88 1.50 -11.83
C ALA A 11 3.16 0.66 -11.77
N PRO A 12 3.14 -0.63 -12.12
CA PRO A 12 4.37 -1.40 -12.24
C PRO A 12 5.26 -0.76 -13.32
N GLY A 13 6.50 -0.42 -12.96
CA GLY A 13 7.51 0.01 -13.93
C GLY A 13 8.05 -1.17 -14.74
N SER A 14 9.29 -1.08 -15.23
CA SER A 14 9.95 -2.18 -15.95
C SER A 14 10.26 -3.42 -15.11
N ARG A 15 10.00 -3.38 -13.79
CA ARG A 15 10.14 -4.53 -12.89
C ARG A 15 8.87 -4.70 -12.08
N THR A 16 8.35 -5.92 -12.09
CA THR A 16 7.25 -6.34 -11.21
C THR A 16 7.68 -6.22 -9.76
N VAL A 17 6.85 -5.57 -8.94
CA VAL A 17 7.03 -5.48 -7.50
C VAL A 17 6.68 -6.84 -6.90
N SER A 18 7.63 -7.46 -6.21
CA SER A 18 7.45 -8.73 -5.50
C SER A 18 7.57 -8.53 -3.98
N LEU A 19 7.10 -9.51 -3.19
CA LEU A 19 7.30 -9.48 -1.74
C LEU A 19 8.77 -9.43 -1.36
N ASP A 20 9.67 -10.11 -2.08
CA ASP A 20 11.12 -10.03 -1.79
C ASP A 20 11.69 -8.63 -2.06
N PHE A 21 11.18 -7.94 -3.08
CA PHE A 21 11.55 -6.55 -3.32
C PHE A 21 11.09 -5.65 -2.16
N LEU A 22 9.85 -5.82 -1.71
CA LEU A 22 9.32 -5.07 -0.56
C LEU A 22 10.08 -5.41 0.72
N TYR A 23 10.37 -6.68 0.98
CA TYR A 23 11.16 -7.16 2.11
C TYR A 23 12.51 -6.45 2.17
N LYS A 24 13.26 -6.45 1.07
CA LYS A 24 14.58 -5.77 0.99
C LYS A 24 14.47 -4.26 1.21
N ARG A 25 13.39 -3.64 0.71
CA ARG A 25 13.16 -2.21 0.90
C ARG A 25 12.83 -1.89 2.36
N LEU A 26 11.96 -2.66 2.98
CA LEU A 26 11.53 -2.50 4.36
C LEU A 26 12.70 -2.70 5.32
N THR A 27 13.42 -3.82 5.20
CA THR A 27 14.56 -4.16 6.05
C THR A 27 15.77 -3.26 5.82
N GLY A 28 16.07 -2.92 4.56
CA GLY A 28 17.25 -2.13 4.21
C GLY A 28 17.04 -0.62 4.35
N LEU A 29 16.12 -0.05 3.57
CA LEU A 29 15.97 1.41 3.49
C LEU A 29 15.09 2.00 4.59
N LEU A 30 14.13 1.22 5.09
CA LEU A 30 13.17 1.68 6.11
C LEU A 30 13.51 1.16 7.52
N GLY A 31 14.49 0.27 7.65
CA GLY A 31 14.98 -0.22 8.93
C GLY A 31 13.97 -1.07 9.71
N CYS A 32 13.01 -1.69 9.01
CA CYS A 32 11.97 -2.49 9.64
C CYS A 32 12.46 -3.92 9.92
N THR A 33 11.91 -4.55 10.97
CA THR A 33 11.98 -6.01 11.13
C THR A 33 10.78 -6.62 10.40
N VAL A 34 11.05 -7.57 9.51
CA VAL A 34 10.01 -8.15 8.63
C VAL A 34 10.16 -9.67 8.60
N ALA A 35 9.03 -10.37 8.62
CA ALA A 35 8.92 -11.78 8.35
C ALA A 35 8.01 -12.01 7.14
N HIS A 36 8.28 -13.04 6.34
CA HIS A 36 7.30 -13.56 5.40
C HIS A 36 6.24 -14.33 6.18
N THR A 37 4.99 -14.15 5.78
CA THR A 37 3.85 -14.89 6.33
C THR A 37 2.84 -15.15 5.22
N GLU A 38 1.76 -15.85 5.54
CA GLU A 38 0.66 -16.07 4.62
C GLU A 38 -0.67 -16.04 5.37
N TRP A 39 -1.69 -15.50 4.71
CA TRP A 39 -3.07 -15.68 5.13
C TRP A 39 -3.63 -16.94 4.48
N VAL A 40 -4.34 -17.74 5.27
CA VAL A 40 -4.93 -19.01 4.83
C VAL A 40 -6.44 -18.92 4.95
N LEU A 41 -7.14 -19.11 3.84
CA LEU A 41 -8.60 -19.25 3.79
C LEU A 41 -8.95 -20.55 3.05
N GLY A 42 -9.29 -21.59 3.82
CA GLY A 42 -9.48 -22.93 3.27
C GLY A 42 -8.20 -23.42 2.60
N GLU A 43 -8.25 -23.67 1.30
CA GLU A 43 -7.09 -24.09 0.49
C GLU A 43 -6.32 -22.91 -0.11
N THR A 44 -6.87 -21.69 -0.05
CA THR A 44 -6.24 -20.50 -0.61
C THR A 44 -5.18 -19.98 0.35
N ARG A 45 -3.95 -19.84 -0.15
CA ARG A 45 -2.83 -19.21 0.56
C ARG A 45 -2.48 -17.89 -0.14
N ILE A 46 -2.54 -16.80 0.61
CA ILE A 46 -2.18 -15.47 0.12
C ILE A 46 -0.86 -15.07 0.79
N PRO A 47 0.25 -14.96 0.03
CA PRO A 47 1.53 -14.52 0.57
C PRO A 47 1.49 -13.07 1.07
N GLN A 48 2.12 -12.81 2.21
CA GLN A 48 2.17 -11.49 2.85
C GLN A 48 3.54 -11.23 3.48
N LEU A 49 3.78 -9.97 3.86
CA LEU A 49 4.85 -9.59 4.76
C LEU A 49 4.26 -9.11 6.07
N HIS A 50 4.82 -9.59 7.18
CA HIS A 50 4.55 -9.08 8.52
C HIS A 50 5.71 -8.21 8.96
N VAL A 51 5.49 -6.91 9.03
CA VAL A 51 6.41 -6.00 9.71
C VAL A 51 6.13 -6.14 11.20
N THR A 52 7.13 -6.51 11.99
CA THR A 52 7.01 -6.69 13.45
C THR A 52 7.57 -5.52 14.25
N ALA A 53 8.44 -4.71 13.64
CA ALA A 53 8.98 -3.49 14.24
C ALA A 53 9.34 -2.46 13.14
N PRO A 54 9.24 -1.15 13.42
CA PRO A 54 8.81 -0.53 14.68
C PRO A 54 7.29 -0.56 14.90
N VAL A 55 6.51 -0.88 13.87
CA VAL A 55 5.05 -0.97 13.92
C VAL A 55 4.62 -2.32 13.39
N SER A 56 3.71 -2.99 14.09
CA SER A 56 3.15 -4.26 13.66
C SER A 56 2.12 -4.04 12.55
N MET A 57 2.40 -4.51 11.33
CA MET A 57 1.46 -4.40 10.19
C MET A 57 1.65 -5.53 9.18
N LEU A 58 0.58 -5.92 8.52
CA LEU A 58 0.59 -6.86 7.40
C LEU A 58 0.57 -6.09 6.08
N ILE A 59 1.34 -6.55 5.10
CA ILE A 59 1.39 -6.00 3.75
C ILE A 59 1.18 -7.13 2.75
N GLN A 60 0.21 -6.95 1.86
CA GLN A 60 -0.04 -7.86 0.74
C GLN A 60 -0.09 -7.11 -0.59
N ILE A 61 0.20 -7.82 -1.68
CA ILE A 61 0.12 -7.26 -3.04
C ILE A 61 -1.21 -7.70 -3.65
N ALA A 62 -2.04 -6.73 -4.01
CA ALA A 62 -3.21 -6.98 -4.86
C ALA A 62 -2.85 -6.68 -6.32
N ASN A 63 -2.99 -7.70 -7.16
CA ASN A 63 -2.63 -7.67 -8.58
C ASN A 63 -3.67 -8.31 -9.51
N HIS A 64 -4.91 -8.48 -9.02
CA HIS A 64 -6.03 -8.95 -9.82
C HIS A 64 -6.48 -7.88 -10.85
N ASP A 65 -7.25 -8.32 -11.84
CA ASP A 65 -7.62 -7.47 -12.99
C ASP A 65 -8.48 -6.27 -12.58
N ASP A 66 -9.31 -6.42 -11.54
CA ASP A 66 -10.20 -5.36 -11.07
C ASP A 66 -9.46 -4.17 -10.44
N VAL A 67 -8.21 -4.34 -9.99
CA VAL A 67 -7.44 -3.25 -9.35
C VAL A 67 -7.30 -2.05 -10.29
N ALA A 68 -7.14 -2.27 -11.60
CA ALA A 68 -7.03 -1.20 -12.58
C ALA A 68 -8.36 -0.45 -12.75
N ALA A 69 -9.48 -1.19 -12.78
CA ALA A 69 -10.82 -0.61 -12.85
C ALA A 69 -11.13 0.23 -11.60
N GLU A 70 -10.87 -0.33 -10.41
CA GLU A 70 -11.03 0.37 -9.14
C GLU A 70 -10.19 1.66 -9.08
N ALA A 71 -8.96 1.65 -9.59
CA ALA A 71 -8.11 2.84 -9.64
C ALA A 71 -8.71 3.93 -10.56
N ILE A 72 -9.30 3.55 -11.71
CA ILE A 72 -9.95 4.49 -12.62
C ILE A 72 -11.21 5.10 -11.99
N GLU A 73 -12.02 4.27 -11.33
CA GLU A 73 -13.21 4.72 -10.60
C GLU A 73 -12.82 5.69 -9.48
N PHE A 74 -11.79 5.34 -8.70
CA PHE A 74 -11.33 6.18 -7.61
C PHE A 74 -10.73 7.50 -8.10
N ALA A 75 -9.99 7.48 -9.21
CA ALA A 75 -9.52 8.70 -9.85
C ALA A 75 -10.68 9.63 -10.27
N SER A 76 -11.75 9.05 -10.81
CA SER A 76 -12.94 9.79 -11.24
C SER A 76 -13.71 10.36 -10.04
N PHE A 77 -13.75 9.63 -8.92
CA PHE A 77 -14.27 10.12 -7.65
C PHE A 77 -13.47 11.33 -7.12
N ILE A 78 -12.13 11.25 -7.12
CA ILE A 78 -11.25 12.37 -6.70
C ILE A 78 -11.52 13.60 -7.57
N GLU A 79 -11.57 13.43 -8.89
CA GLU A 79 -11.80 14.51 -9.84
C GLU A 79 -13.16 15.19 -9.66
N SER A 80 -14.20 14.41 -9.36
CA SER A 80 -15.55 14.94 -9.16
C SER A 80 -15.67 15.76 -7.87
N ASN A 81 -14.87 15.47 -6.85
CA ASN A 81 -14.93 16.14 -5.54
C ASN A 81 -13.91 17.27 -5.38
N SER A 82 -12.79 17.22 -6.11
CA SER A 82 -11.65 18.13 -5.89
C SER A 82 -11.03 18.66 -7.19
N GLY A 83 -11.56 18.28 -8.34
CA GLY A 83 -11.01 18.61 -9.65
C GLY A 83 -9.80 17.74 -10.06
N PRO A 84 -9.35 17.85 -11.33
CA PRO A 84 -8.15 17.17 -11.82
C PRO A 84 -6.90 17.51 -11.01
N SER A 85 -6.13 16.49 -10.63
CA SER A 85 -4.90 16.65 -9.86
C SER A 85 -3.82 15.67 -10.30
N SER A 86 -2.59 15.88 -9.82
CA SER A 86 -1.51 14.91 -10.01
C SER A 86 -1.83 13.55 -9.38
N ALA A 87 -2.60 13.54 -8.28
CA ALA A 87 -3.06 12.32 -7.63
C ALA A 87 -4.03 11.53 -8.53
N SER A 88 -5.06 12.19 -9.07
CA SER A 88 -6.04 11.53 -9.94
C SER A 88 -5.40 11.06 -11.25
N ALA A 89 -4.56 11.88 -11.87
CA ALA A 89 -3.82 11.50 -13.07
C ALA A 89 -2.91 10.28 -12.83
N LYS A 90 -2.23 10.22 -11.68
CA LYS A 90 -1.38 9.08 -11.32
C LYS A 90 -2.20 7.84 -11.01
N MET A 91 -3.31 7.99 -10.30
CA MET A 91 -4.22 6.89 -9.97
C MET A 91 -4.73 6.19 -11.25
N ARG A 92 -5.07 6.95 -12.30
CA ARG A 92 -5.51 6.39 -13.60
C ARG A 92 -4.50 5.46 -14.27
N THR A 93 -3.22 5.52 -13.88
CA THR A 93 -2.16 4.64 -14.41
C THR A 93 -1.88 3.44 -13.52
N CYS A 94 -2.44 3.40 -12.31
CA CYS A 94 -2.20 2.34 -11.36
C CYS A 94 -2.95 1.07 -11.78
N THR A 95 -2.26 -0.06 -11.71
CA THR A 95 -2.84 -1.38 -12.01
C THR A 95 -2.61 -2.38 -10.89
N ARG A 96 -1.94 -1.95 -9.82
CA ARG A 96 -1.55 -2.76 -8.66
C ARG A 96 -1.70 -1.91 -7.41
N ARG A 97 -1.92 -2.56 -6.26
CA ARG A 97 -1.85 -1.89 -4.96
C ARG A 97 -1.21 -2.77 -3.90
N LEU A 98 -0.59 -2.12 -2.92
CA LEU A 98 -0.35 -2.73 -1.63
C LEU A 98 -1.58 -2.52 -0.75
N GLU A 99 -1.96 -3.55 -0.02
CA GLU A 99 -3.00 -3.51 0.99
C GLU A 99 -2.35 -3.68 2.35
N ILE A 100 -2.60 -2.75 3.26
CA ILE A 100 -1.95 -2.68 4.57
C ILE A 100 -3.01 -2.65 5.68
N GLY A 101 -2.86 -3.52 6.67
CA GLY A 101 -3.75 -3.61 7.83
C GLY A 101 -3.02 -4.07 9.09
N ALA A 102 -3.69 -4.02 10.25
CA ALA A 102 -3.13 -4.59 11.47
C ALA A 102 -3.22 -6.13 11.41
N PRO A 103 -2.28 -6.86 12.04
CA PRO A 103 -2.33 -8.32 12.08
C PRO A 103 -3.56 -8.87 12.81
N ASP A 104 -4.08 -8.11 13.78
CA ASP A 104 -5.18 -8.52 14.64
C ASP A 104 -6.56 -8.02 14.16
N ASP A 105 -6.62 -7.38 12.99
CA ASP A 105 -7.87 -6.87 12.42
C ASP A 105 -8.74 -8.02 11.90
N ALA A 106 -9.55 -8.62 12.78
CA ALA A 106 -10.55 -9.60 12.41
C ALA A 106 -11.84 -8.91 11.94
N GLY A 107 -12.15 -9.04 10.65
CA GLY A 107 -13.49 -8.72 10.14
C GLY A 107 -14.50 -9.74 10.66
N THR A 108 -15.55 -9.32 11.36
CA THR A 108 -16.62 -10.22 11.79
C THR A 108 -17.70 -10.25 10.70
N SER A 109 -17.84 -11.39 10.02
CA SER A 109 -18.96 -11.60 9.10
C SER A 109 -20.17 -12.09 9.87
N SER A 110 -21.29 -11.35 9.81
CA SER A 110 -22.59 -11.80 10.29
C SER A 110 -23.13 -12.93 9.39
N LYS A 111 -24.00 -13.78 9.94
CA LYS A 111 -24.67 -14.88 9.20
C LYS A 111 -25.45 -14.40 7.97
N ASP A 112 -25.83 -13.13 7.94
CA ASP A 112 -26.59 -12.51 6.85
C ASP A 112 -25.69 -11.94 5.75
N GLY A 113 -24.39 -12.25 5.77
CA GLY A 113 -23.40 -11.72 4.81
C GLY A 113 -22.98 -10.26 5.08
N THR A 114 -23.57 -9.62 6.10
CA THR A 114 -23.16 -8.28 6.54
C THR A 114 -21.81 -8.37 7.24
N VAL A 115 -20.78 -7.73 6.69
CA VAL A 115 -19.47 -7.61 7.33
C VAL A 115 -19.49 -6.38 8.23
N VAL A 116 -19.47 -6.59 9.55
CA VAL A 116 -19.31 -5.49 10.50
C VAL A 116 -17.82 -5.21 10.64
N ILE A 117 -17.43 -4.01 10.22
CA ILE A 117 -16.06 -3.55 10.24
C ILE A 117 -15.83 -2.86 11.59
N GLY A 118 -15.11 -3.50 12.51
CA GLY A 118 -14.62 -2.86 13.74
C GLY A 118 -13.52 -1.83 13.42
N PRO A 119 -13.02 -1.04 14.38
CA PRO A 119 -11.90 -0.13 14.15
C PRO A 119 -10.59 -0.92 13.91
N THR A 120 -9.78 -0.50 12.94
CA THR A 120 -8.41 -1.04 12.77
C THR A 120 -7.51 -0.50 13.87
N ALA A 121 -6.64 -1.36 14.42
CA ALA A 121 -5.64 -0.92 15.40
C ALA A 121 -4.48 -0.12 14.75
N LEU A 122 -4.35 -0.15 13.43
CA LEU A 122 -3.28 0.53 12.70
C LEU A 122 -3.74 1.91 12.25
N ASP A 123 -3.12 2.96 12.80
CA ASP A 123 -3.35 4.34 12.36
C ASP A 123 -2.24 4.80 11.39
N PRO A 124 -2.56 5.09 10.10
CA PRO A 124 -1.59 5.62 9.15
C PRO A 124 -1.10 7.05 9.44
N ALA A 125 -1.77 7.78 10.33
CA ALA A 125 -1.32 9.09 10.82
C ALA A 125 -0.29 8.99 11.96
N ASP A 126 -0.12 7.83 12.60
CA ASP A 126 0.96 7.61 13.55
C ASP A 126 2.32 7.89 12.89
N PRO A 127 3.23 8.67 13.51
CA PRO A 127 4.48 9.07 12.87
C PRO A 127 5.36 7.90 12.38
N ALA A 128 5.39 6.77 13.09
CA ALA A 128 6.19 5.62 12.70
C ALA A 128 5.54 4.89 11.52
N THR A 129 4.23 4.66 11.58
CA THR A 129 3.45 4.09 10.46
C THR A 129 3.57 4.96 9.21
N HIS A 130 3.31 6.25 9.37
CA HIS A 130 3.33 7.24 8.30
C HIS A 130 4.67 7.26 7.55
N ARG A 131 5.78 7.23 8.29
CA ARG A 131 7.13 7.21 7.71
C ARG A 131 7.35 5.97 6.82
N ILE A 132 6.89 4.81 7.26
CA ILE A 132 7.00 3.56 6.49
C ILE A 132 6.15 3.66 5.22
N LEU A 133 4.88 4.06 5.35
CA LEU A 133 3.94 4.15 4.22
C LEU A 133 4.38 5.19 3.17
N VAL A 134 4.84 6.37 3.60
CA VAL A 134 5.43 7.38 2.71
C VAL A 134 6.71 6.86 2.04
N GLY A 135 7.56 6.14 2.79
CA GLY A 135 8.79 5.56 2.27
C GLY A 135 8.57 4.46 1.22
N LEU A 136 7.52 3.64 1.40
CA LEU A 136 7.06 2.67 0.42
C LEU A 136 6.47 3.36 -0.82
N THR A 137 5.56 4.31 -0.61
CA THR A 137 4.90 5.07 -1.68
C THR A 137 5.91 5.78 -2.58
N SER A 138 6.93 6.43 -2.00
CA SER A 138 7.98 7.09 -2.77
C SER A 138 8.84 6.09 -3.55
N GLY A 139 9.02 4.89 -3.01
CA GLY A 139 9.75 3.81 -3.65
C GLY A 139 9.07 3.21 -4.86
N LEU A 140 7.76 3.09 -4.75
CA LEU A 140 6.89 2.56 -5.78
C LEU A 140 6.47 3.62 -6.80
N ASP A 141 6.79 4.89 -6.53
CA ASP A 141 6.25 6.01 -7.29
C ASP A 141 4.71 5.92 -7.33
N GLY A 142 4.10 5.69 -6.17
CA GLY A 142 2.67 5.41 -6.02
C GLY A 142 1.84 6.58 -5.51
N VAL A 143 0.59 6.28 -5.16
CA VAL A 143 -0.36 7.12 -4.41
C VAL A 143 -0.75 6.38 -3.13
N PHE A 144 -0.62 7.04 -1.99
CA PHE A 144 -1.00 6.50 -0.68
C PHE A 144 -2.40 6.99 -0.33
N GLU A 145 -3.29 6.04 -0.10
CA GLU A 145 -4.64 6.23 0.44
C GLU A 145 -4.67 5.80 1.92
N ASP A 146 -5.00 6.74 2.79
CA ASP A 146 -5.23 6.53 4.22
C ASP A 146 -6.73 6.35 4.45
N ASN A 147 -7.15 5.09 4.64
CA ASN A 147 -8.56 4.71 4.79
C ASN A 147 -9.11 5.05 6.18
N VAL A 148 -8.24 5.29 7.17
CA VAL A 148 -8.65 5.60 8.55
C VAL A 148 -8.95 7.09 8.68
N ASN A 149 -8.08 7.94 8.12
CA ASN A 149 -8.19 9.39 8.27
C ASN A 149 -8.76 10.09 7.01
N GLY A 150 -9.07 9.34 5.95
CA GLY A 150 -9.66 9.86 4.72
C GLY A 150 -8.71 10.79 3.95
N ARG A 151 -7.43 10.42 3.83
CA ARG A 151 -6.40 11.26 3.18
C ARG A 151 -5.78 10.57 1.98
N LEU A 152 -5.39 11.39 0.99
CA LEU A 152 -4.61 10.95 -0.16
C LEU A 152 -3.28 11.70 -0.20
N ILE A 153 -2.19 10.94 -0.33
CA ILE A 153 -0.83 11.46 -0.29
C ILE A 153 -0.09 11.00 -1.54
N VAL A 154 0.39 11.96 -2.33
CA VAL A 154 1.30 11.70 -3.44
C VAL A 154 2.70 12.07 -3.01
N THR A 155 3.62 11.12 -3.10
CA THR A 155 5.03 11.39 -2.79
C THR A 155 5.81 11.54 -4.09
N PRO A 156 6.64 12.59 -4.23
CA PRO A 156 7.52 12.70 -5.38
C PRO A 156 8.55 11.57 -5.33
N ARG A 157 8.87 11.01 -6.50
CA ARG A 157 9.98 10.08 -6.64
C ARG A 157 11.26 10.81 -6.27
N LYS A 158 12.04 10.32 -5.30
CA LYS A 158 13.40 10.85 -5.08
C LYS A 158 14.17 10.70 -6.40
N PRO A 159 14.65 11.79 -7.03
CA PRO A 159 15.42 11.67 -8.25
C PRO A 159 16.64 10.79 -7.97
N LYS A 160 16.92 9.81 -8.83
CA LYS A 160 18.20 9.10 -8.80
C LYS A 160 19.27 10.19 -8.87
N GLY A 161 20.02 10.37 -7.78
CA GLY A 161 20.82 11.57 -7.56
C GLY A 161 21.64 11.94 -8.79
N LEU A 162 21.67 13.23 -9.11
CA LEU A 162 22.51 13.80 -10.18
C LEU A 162 23.96 13.28 -10.11
N LEU A 163 24.45 13.05 -8.88
CA LEU A 163 25.75 12.43 -8.55
C LEU A 163 25.93 11.02 -9.12
N ALA A 164 24.89 10.19 -9.17
CA ALA A 164 24.98 8.84 -9.75
C ALA A 164 25.09 8.85 -11.29
N ARG A 165 24.72 9.96 -11.96
CA ARG A 165 24.96 10.18 -13.40
C ARG A 165 26.34 10.80 -13.66
N LEU A 166 26.86 11.59 -12.73
CA LEU A 166 28.21 12.18 -12.83
C LEU A 166 29.33 11.18 -12.53
N LEU A 167 29.09 10.19 -11.66
CA LEU A 167 30.06 9.13 -11.31
C LEU A 167 30.07 7.94 -12.30
N ARG A 168 29.40 8.08 -13.46
CA ARG A 168 29.41 7.08 -14.56
C ARG A 168 30.11 7.60 -15.82
N ARG A 169 30.92 8.65 -15.71
CA ARG A 169 31.78 9.14 -16.79
C ARG A 169 33.23 8.87 -16.45
#